data_AF-A0A0F8A4E0-F1
#
_entry.id   AF-A0A0F8A4E0-F1
#
_cell.length_a   1.000
_cell.length_b   1.000
_cell.length_c   1.000
_cell.angle_alpha   90.00
_cell.angle_beta   90.00
_cell.angle_gamma   90.00
#
_symmetry.space_group_name_H-M   'P 1'
#
loop_
_entity.id
_entity.type
_entity.pdbx_description
1 polymer ?
#
loop_
_entity_poly.entity_id
_entity_poly.type
_entity_poly.pdbx_seq_one_letter_code
_entity_poly.pdbx_strand_id
1 'polypeptide(L)'
;MERMSFIPGPQASEQIFNSQGHLFFSRQTAIDFANEFVMKAPGGCSTPRLATCYQTMKACLSEGDQVDIWFGLRDPDPAIGQDELPSGELVGHTWAVVKPALGKERSLWEVGRRTPPAGEVHAIRAFNAYREAMAKHLGHDAPKPLPVDEKAAKFTEEFHTTPTISRALSPSNLYFASNRMWYLVDLCPGGDLGEPVILSRPMRCFDALVLSALMTLVSGRPPLVFGISNTKKGLGSLPRSYIRANYEKDETLHRGDDRPLLVL
;
A
#
# COMPACT_ATOMS: atom_id res chain seq x y z
N MET A 1 -14.89 -21.00 -0.02
CA MET A 1 -14.90 -19.55 -0.30
C MET A 1 -13.88 -19.32 -1.40
N GLU A 2 -14.31 -19.05 -2.62
CA GLU A 2 -13.39 -18.86 -3.75
C GLU A 2 -12.55 -17.60 -3.53
N ARG A 3 -11.22 -17.76 -3.55
CA ARG A 3 -10.29 -16.64 -3.59
C ARG A 3 -10.58 -15.89 -4.90
N MET A 4 -10.94 -14.61 -4.80
CA MET A 4 -11.06 -13.74 -5.99
C MET A 4 -9.75 -13.83 -6.77
N SER A 5 -9.78 -14.55 -7.90
CA SER A 5 -8.67 -14.64 -8.84
C SER A 5 -8.99 -13.72 -10.01
N PHE A 6 -8.00 -12.95 -10.46
CA PHE A 6 -8.24 -11.77 -11.29
C PHE A 6 -7.45 -11.74 -12.59
N ILE A 7 -8.14 -11.30 -13.65
CA ILE A 7 -7.69 -11.12 -15.05
C ILE A 7 -7.74 -9.60 -15.36
N PRO A 8 -6.89 -8.98 -16.20
CA PRO A 8 -6.74 -7.50 -16.25
C PRO A 8 -7.90 -6.71 -16.91
N GLY A 9 -8.30 -5.55 -16.35
CA GLY A 9 -9.28 -4.58 -16.92
C GLY A 9 -9.90 -3.63 -15.86
N PRO A 10 -10.97 -2.84 -16.17
CA PRO A 10 -12.17 -2.45 -15.38
C PRO A 10 -12.25 -2.38 -13.86
N GLN A 11 -11.47 -3.20 -13.18
CA GLN A 11 -12.14 -4.17 -12.33
C GLN A 11 -11.94 -3.87 -10.85
N ALA A 12 -11.06 -2.95 -10.45
CA ALA A 12 -11.06 -2.51 -9.05
C ALA A 12 -12.29 -1.66 -8.74
N SER A 13 -12.69 -0.74 -9.63
CA SER A 13 -13.95 0.00 -9.48
C SER A 13 -15.16 -0.91 -9.54
N GLU A 14 -15.16 -1.87 -10.47
CA GLU A 14 -16.24 -2.87 -10.57
C GLU A 14 -16.29 -3.78 -9.34
N GLN A 15 -15.16 -4.22 -8.81
CA GLN A 15 -15.12 -5.05 -7.60
C GLN A 15 -15.51 -4.29 -6.35
N ILE A 16 -15.06 -3.05 -6.20
CA ILE A 16 -15.49 -2.18 -5.09
C ILE A 16 -17.00 -1.95 -5.20
N PHE A 17 -17.53 -1.72 -6.39
CA PHE A 17 -18.96 -1.56 -6.60
C PHE A 17 -19.74 -2.85 -6.29
N ASN A 18 -19.29 -3.99 -6.81
CA ASN A 18 -19.90 -5.30 -6.58
C ASN A 18 -19.82 -5.73 -5.11
N SER A 19 -18.80 -5.28 -4.39
CA SER A 19 -18.64 -5.51 -2.96
C SER A 19 -19.29 -4.42 -2.09
N GLN A 20 -20.07 -3.52 -2.71
CA GLN A 20 -20.76 -2.41 -2.04
C GLN A 20 -19.83 -1.54 -1.18
N GLY A 21 -18.60 -1.33 -1.63
CA GLY A 21 -17.62 -0.55 -0.89
C GLY A 21 -17.03 -1.26 0.33
N HIS A 22 -17.14 -2.59 0.41
CA HIS A 22 -16.72 -3.35 1.58
C HIS A 22 -15.90 -4.59 1.20
N LEU A 23 -14.78 -4.80 1.88
CA LEU A 23 -13.98 -6.02 1.84
C LEU A 23 -13.73 -6.47 3.27
N PHE A 24 -13.80 -7.76 3.54
CA PHE A 24 -13.50 -8.28 4.87
C PHE A 24 -12.70 -9.58 4.78
N PHE A 25 -11.94 -9.86 5.83
CA PHE A 25 -11.17 -11.09 5.95
C PHE A 25 -10.95 -11.49 7.40
N SER A 26 -10.59 -12.76 7.60
CA SER A 26 -10.41 -13.36 8.92
C SER A 26 -8.99 -13.91 9.10
N ARG A 27 -8.77 -14.56 10.24
CA ARG A 27 -7.51 -15.22 10.60
C ARG A 27 -6.91 -16.10 9.50
N GLN A 28 -7.72 -16.84 8.73
CA GLN A 28 -7.18 -17.71 7.68
C GLN A 28 -6.44 -16.90 6.59
N THR A 29 -6.97 -15.74 6.23
CA THR A 29 -6.32 -14.83 5.28
C THR A 29 -5.00 -14.31 5.83
N ALA A 30 -4.92 -14.01 7.13
CA ALA A 30 -3.65 -13.60 7.76
C ALA A 30 -2.57 -14.69 7.62
N ILE A 31 -2.93 -15.95 7.83
CA ILE A 31 -2.01 -17.09 7.68
C ILE A 31 -1.60 -17.25 6.20
N ASP A 32 -2.55 -17.18 5.29
CA ASP A 32 -2.29 -17.29 3.85
C ASP A 32 -1.35 -16.18 3.36
N PHE A 33 -1.55 -14.94 3.83
CA PHE A 33 -0.70 -13.80 3.49
C PHE A 33 0.68 -13.88 4.12
N ALA A 34 0.80 -14.39 5.35
CA ALA A 34 2.10 -14.63 5.97
C ALA A 34 2.92 -15.64 5.15
N ASN A 35 2.28 -16.73 4.71
CA ASN A 35 2.91 -17.73 3.84
C ASN A 35 3.30 -17.17 2.48
N GLU A 36 2.45 -16.34 1.88
CA GLU A 36 2.66 -15.85 0.52
C GLU A 36 3.63 -14.68 0.44
N PHE A 37 3.56 -13.73 1.37
CA PHE A 37 4.28 -12.47 1.27
C PHE A 37 5.46 -12.35 2.23
N VAL A 38 5.37 -12.91 3.44
CA VAL A 38 6.47 -12.82 4.42
C VAL A 38 7.46 -13.97 4.26
N MET A 39 6.97 -15.21 4.19
CA MET A 39 7.85 -16.38 4.08
C MET A 39 8.63 -16.41 2.76
N LYS A 40 8.02 -15.92 1.67
CA LYS A 40 8.64 -15.83 0.34
C LYS A 40 9.35 -14.50 0.06
N ALA A 41 9.45 -13.61 1.04
CA ALA A 41 10.20 -12.37 0.89
C ALA A 41 11.70 -12.66 0.63
N PRO A 42 12.47 -11.72 0.05
CA PRO A 42 13.92 -11.89 -0.12
C PRO A 42 14.61 -12.22 1.22
N GLY A 43 15.34 -13.34 1.25
CA GLY A 43 15.95 -13.87 2.49
C GLY A 43 15.01 -14.72 3.34
N GLY A 44 13.71 -14.67 3.11
CA GLY A 44 12.68 -15.43 3.84
C GLY A 44 12.78 -15.26 5.35
N CYS A 45 12.21 -16.20 6.10
CA CYS A 45 12.30 -16.21 7.57
C CYS A 45 13.70 -16.63 8.11
N SER A 46 14.77 -16.51 7.31
CA SER A 46 16.14 -16.74 7.80
C SER A 46 16.65 -15.57 8.65
N THR A 47 16.08 -14.37 8.48
CA THR A 47 16.39 -13.22 9.33
C THR A 47 15.44 -13.19 10.53
N PRO A 48 15.93 -12.81 11.74
CA PRO A 48 15.09 -12.72 12.94
C PRO A 48 13.87 -11.81 12.73
N ARG A 49 14.06 -10.70 12.00
CA ARG A 49 13.00 -9.72 11.75
C ARG A 49 11.83 -10.29 10.95
N LEU A 50 12.12 -11.00 9.84
CA LEU A 50 11.08 -11.65 9.04
C LEU A 50 10.48 -12.86 9.74
N ALA A 51 11.26 -13.60 10.53
CA ALA A 51 10.73 -14.69 11.36
C ALA A 51 9.71 -14.18 12.39
N THR A 52 10.04 -13.08 13.10
CA THR A 52 9.10 -12.42 14.02
C THR A 52 7.87 -11.90 13.28
N CYS A 53 8.05 -11.20 12.16
CA CYS A 53 6.93 -10.71 11.35
C CYS A 53 5.99 -11.85 10.93
N TYR A 54 6.54 -12.97 10.49
CA TYR A 54 5.76 -14.14 10.07
C TYR A 54 4.95 -14.75 11.21
N GLN A 55 5.58 -14.95 12.39
CA GLN A 55 4.87 -15.51 13.54
C GLN A 55 3.81 -14.54 14.09
N THR A 56 4.13 -13.25 14.18
CA THR A 56 3.18 -12.24 14.63
C THR A 56 2.00 -12.14 13.67
N MET A 57 2.21 -12.19 12.35
CA MET A 57 1.12 -12.14 11.38
C MET A 57 0.18 -13.35 11.51
N LYS A 58 0.71 -14.55 11.76
CA LYS A 58 -0.11 -15.74 11.99
C LYS A 58 -0.94 -15.69 13.28
N ALA A 59 -0.52 -14.88 14.24
CA ALA A 59 -1.15 -14.73 15.54
C ALA A 59 -1.96 -13.42 15.69
N CYS A 60 -1.93 -12.52 14.70
CA CYS A 60 -2.50 -11.18 14.84
C CYS A 60 -4.03 -11.12 14.87
N LEU A 61 -4.70 -12.21 14.49
CA LEU A 61 -6.15 -12.38 14.57
C LEU A 61 -6.48 -13.66 15.33
N SER A 62 -7.39 -13.55 16.29
CA SER A 62 -7.97 -14.67 17.02
C SER A 62 -9.11 -15.31 16.22
N GLU A 63 -9.61 -16.45 16.71
CA GLU A 63 -10.83 -17.04 16.16
C GLU A 63 -12.02 -16.09 16.40
N GLY A 64 -12.78 -15.82 15.34
CA GLY A 64 -13.90 -14.87 15.35
C GLY A 64 -13.51 -13.40 15.08
N ASP A 65 -12.23 -13.05 15.08
CA ASP A 65 -11.80 -11.69 14.70
C ASP A 65 -11.96 -11.49 13.18
N GLN A 66 -12.37 -10.28 12.80
CA GLN A 66 -12.50 -9.86 11.42
C GLN A 66 -11.79 -8.52 11.20
N VAL A 67 -11.25 -8.32 10.01
CA VAL A 67 -10.82 -7.01 9.54
C VAL A 67 -11.70 -6.60 8.39
N ASP A 68 -12.17 -5.36 8.42
CA ASP A 68 -12.98 -4.76 7.38
C ASP A 68 -12.19 -3.63 6.74
N ILE A 69 -12.28 -3.53 5.42
CA ILE A 69 -11.75 -2.44 4.61
C ILE A 69 -12.92 -1.84 3.85
N TRP A 70 -13.12 -0.55 4.02
CA TRP A 70 -14.23 0.19 3.45
C TRP A 70 -13.74 1.19 2.42
N PHE A 71 -14.60 1.44 1.43
CA PHE A 71 -14.44 2.44 0.38
C PHE A 71 -15.72 3.27 0.33
N GLY A 72 -15.59 4.57 0.53
CA GLY A 72 -16.77 5.43 0.50
C GLY A 72 -16.46 6.84 0.96
N LEU A 73 -17.50 7.66 1.09
CA LEU A 73 -17.38 8.97 1.72
C LEU A 73 -17.41 8.78 3.22
N ARG A 74 -16.37 9.24 3.92
CA ARG A 74 -16.41 9.34 5.37
C ARG A 74 -17.29 10.54 5.71
N ASP A 75 -18.36 10.31 6.47
CA ASP A 75 -19.33 11.31 6.94
C ASP A 75 -19.96 12.17 5.81
N PRO A 76 -20.74 11.57 4.88
CA PRO A 76 -21.39 12.34 3.84
C PRO A 76 -22.42 13.30 4.46
N ASP A 77 -22.26 14.61 4.23
CA ASP A 77 -23.28 15.60 4.56
C ASP A 77 -24.21 15.81 3.35
N PRO A 78 -25.46 15.34 3.39
CA PRO A 78 -26.40 15.53 2.29
C PRO A 78 -26.76 17.00 2.05
N ALA A 79 -26.56 17.89 3.05
CA ALA A 79 -26.99 19.28 3.01
C ALA A 79 -26.04 20.19 2.23
N ILE A 80 -24.76 19.83 2.12
CA ILE A 80 -23.73 20.65 1.46
C ILE A 80 -23.52 20.16 0.00
N GLY A 81 -24.09 19.01 -0.37
CA GLY A 81 -23.73 18.31 -1.59
C GLY A 81 -22.33 17.71 -1.50
N GLN A 82 -21.99 16.84 -2.45
CA GLN A 82 -20.66 16.24 -2.52
C GLN A 82 -19.82 16.99 -3.54
N ASP A 83 -18.56 17.29 -3.21
CA ASP A 83 -17.61 17.85 -4.16
C ASP A 83 -17.37 16.84 -5.29
N GLU A 84 -18.07 17.00 -6.41
CA GLU A 84 -17.77 16.28 -7.64
C GLU A 84 -16.62 16.98 -8.36
N LEU A 85 -15.57 16.21 -8.67
CA LEU A 85 -14.42 16.73 -9.38
C LEU A 85 -14.59 16.58 -10.90
N PRO A 86 -13.82 17.34 -11.70
CA PRO A 86 -13.82 17.23 -13.16
C PRO A 86 -13.50 15.82 -13.69
N SER A 87 -12.91 14.94 -12.86
CA SER A 87 -12.68 13.54 -13.19
C SER A 87 -13.92 12.63 -13.02
N GLY A 88 -15.03 13.16 -12.50
CA GLY A 88 -16.26 12.41 -12.17
C GLY A 88 -16.17 11.59 -10.87
N GLU A 89 -15.16 11.84 -10.04
CA GLU A 89 -14.92 11.10 -8.80
C GLU A 89 -15.69 11.69 -7.62
N LEU A 90 -16.42 10.83 -6.89
CA LEU A 90 -16.85 11.11 -5.52
C LEU A 90 -15.62 11.05 -4.60
N VAL A 91 -15.47 12.01 -3.69
CA VAL A 91 -14.33 12.14 -2.75
C VAL A 91 -14.27 10.95 -1.78
N GLY A 92 -13.75 9.81 -2.23
CA GLY A 92 -13.65 8.61 -1.43
C GLY A 92 -12.52 8.68 -0.38
N HIS A 93 -12.77 8.05 0.76
CA HIS A 93 -11.79 7.54 1.71
C HIS A 93 -11.73 6.01 1.62
N THR A 94 -10.54 5.47 1.82
CA THR A 94 -10.33 4.06 2.14
C THR A 94 -9.95 3.98 3.60
N TRP A 95 -10.59 3.11 4.39
CA TRP A 95 -10.19 2.89 5.78
C TRP A 95 -10.31 1.43 6.17
N ALA A 96 -9.45 1.01 7.10
CA ALA A 96 -9.45 -0.34 7.64
C ALA A 96 -9.74 -0.32 9.14
N VAL A 97 -10.55 -1.27 9.60
CA VAL A 97 -10.91 -1.47 11.01
C VAL A 97 -10.74 -2.94 11.38
N VAL A 98 -10.29 -3.21 12.60
CA VAL A 98 -10.33 -4.55 13.20
C VAL A 98 -11.54 -4.65 14.12
N LYS A 99 -12.33 -5.69 13.92
CA LYS A 99 -13.49 -6.08 14.71
C LYS A 99 -13.13 -7.35 15.50
N PRO A 100 -12.64 -7.20 16.74
CA PRO A 100 -12.32 -8.37 17.54
C PRO A 100 -13.62 -9.09 17.96
N ALA A 101 -13.58 -10.42 18.09
CA ALA A 101 -14.69 -11.21 18.61
C ALA A 101 -15.08 -10.78 20.04
N LEU A 102 -14.07 -10.37 20.80
CA LEU A 102 -14.20 -9.83 22.15
C LEU A 102 -13.51 -8.46 22.20
N GLY A 103 -14.27 -7.40 22.44
CA GLY A 103 -13.73 -6.06 22.64
C GLY A 103 -14.38 -5.01 21.77
N LYS A 104 -13.66 -3.91 21.55
CA LYS A 104 -14.13 -2.78 20.76
C LYS A 104 -13.45 -2.77 19.39
N GLU A 105 -14.21 -2.36 18.39
CA GLU A 105 -13.67 -2.04 17.07
C GLU A 105 -12.59 -0.96 17.18
N ARG A 106 -11.53 -1.10 16.37
CA ARG A 106 -10.42 -0.16 16.32
C ARG A 106 -10.01 0.12 14.88
N SER A 107 -9.79 1.38 14.56
CA SER A 107 -9.21 1.80 13.28
C SER A 107 -7.75 1.37 13.16
N LEU A 108 -7.42 0.76 12.03
CA LEU A 108 -6.05 0.40 11.67
C LEU A 108 -5.39 1.54 10.92
N TRP A 109 -6.06 2.05 9.89
CA TRP A 109 -5.61 3.22 9.14
C TRP A 109 -6.74 3.81 8.29
N GLU A 110 -6.52 5.05 7.84
CA GLU A 110 -7.32 5.68 6.79
C GLU A 110 -6.44 6.41 5.76
N VAL A 111 -7.01 6.58 4.57
CA VAL A 111 -6.44 7.46 3.55
C VAL A 111 -7.51 7.95 2.59
N GLY A 112 -7.50 9.26 2.35
CA GLY A 112 -8.38 9.91 1.38
C GLY A 112 -7.64 10.96 0.58
N ARG A 113 -8.39 11.69 -0.25
CA ARG A 113 -7.84 12.81 -1.04
C ARG A 113 -7.23 13.90 -0.16
N ARG A 114 -7.81 14.18 1.00
CA ARG A 114 -7.35 15.22 1.93
C ARG A 114 -6.18 14.78 2.82
N THR A 115 -5.86 13.48 2.86
CA THR A 115 -4.71 12.98 3.59
C THR A 115 -3.42 13.52 2.95
N PRO A 116 -2.55 14.19 3.73
CA PRO A 116 -1.28 14.70 3.21
C PRO A 116 -0.41 13.57 2.63
N PRO A 117 0.27 13.79 1.49
CA PRO A 117 1.20 12.80 0.97
C PRO A 117 2.43 12.66 1.87
N ALA A 118 3.03 11.47 1.91
CA ALA A 118 4.27 11.22 2.62
C ALA A 118 5.40 12.14 2.10
N GLY A 119 6.36 12.56 2.93
CA GLY A 119 7.49 13.37 2.49
C GLY A 119 8.38 12.69 1.44
N GLU A 120 9.20 13.48 0.74
CA GLU A 120 10.11 12.99 -0.32
C GLU A 120 11.06 11.90 0.18
N VAL A 121 11.50 11.99 1.44
CA VAL A 121 12.35 11.00 2.10
C VAL A 121 11.78 9.57 1.99
N HIS A 122 10.46 9.42 2.10
CA HIS A 122 9.79 8.13 2.04
C HIS A 122 9.69 7.61 0.60
N ALA A 123 9.55 8.52 -0.38
CA ALA A 123 9.57 8.17 -1.80
C ALA A 123 10.97 7.69 -2.22
N ILE A 124 12.03 8.37 -1.76
CA ILE A 124 13.42 7.95 -2.00
C ILE A 124 13.69 6.59 -1.37
N ARG A 125 13.27 6.38 -0.11
CA ARG A 125 13.39 5.11 0.60
C ARG A 125 12.68 3.97 -0.14
N ALA A 126 11.43 4.18 -0.55
CA ALA A 126 10.67 3.23 -1.37
C ALA A 126 11.37 2.91 -2.70
N PHE A 127 11.86 3.94 -3.39
CA PHE A 127 12.52 3.78 -4.68
C PHE A 127 13.86 3.06 -4.60
N ASN A 128 14.68 3.36 -3.58
CA ASN A 128 15.93 2.64 -3.32
C ASN A 128 15.67 1.14 -3.10
N ALA A 129 14.69 0.82 -2.26
CA ALA A 129 14.28 -0.55 -2.00
C ALA A 129 13.76 -1.26 -3.27
N TYR A 130 12.98 -0.55 -4.10
CA TYR A 130 12.53 -1.08 -5.38
C TYR A 130 13.68 -1.38 -6.33
N ARG A 131 14.66 -0.47 -6.44
CA ARG A 131 15.85 -0.67 -7.29
C ARG A 131 16.69 -1.84 -6.83
N GLU A 132 16.86 -2.00 -5.52
CA GLU A 132 17.56 -3.15 -4.95
C GLU A 132 16.84 -4.46 -5.30
N ALA A 133 15.52 -4.53 -5.08
CA ALA A 133 14.72 -5.70 -5.43
C ALA A 133 14.77 -6.01 -6.92
N MET A 134 14.71 -4.99 -7.79
CA MET A 134 14.78 -5.12 -9.24
C MET A 134 16.16 -5.58 -9.71
N ALA A 135 17.25 -5.01 -9.17
CA ALA A 135 18.61 -5.42 -9.48
C ALA A 135 18.83 -6.90 -9.11
N LYS A 136 18.40 -7.32 -7.92
CA LYS A 136 18.47 -8.71 -7.50
C LYS A 136 17.68 -9.64 -8.42
N HIS A 137 16.48 -9.24 -8.85
CA HIS A 137 15.67 -10.00 -9.80
C HIS A 137 16.36 -10.17 -11.15
N LEU A 138 17.08 -9.15 -11.61
CA LEU A 138 17.83 -9.16 -12.87
C LEU A 138 19.22 -9.82 -12.76
N GLY A 139 19.63 -10.26 -11.58
CA GLY A 139 20.97 -10.83 -11.35
C GLY A 139 22.10 -9.80 -11.39
N HIS A 140 21.80 -8.54 -11.05
CA HIS A 140 22.77 -7.45 -10.95
C HIS A 140 23.06 -7.09 -9.49
N ASP A 141 24.21 -6.46 -9.27
CA ASP A 141 24.53 -5.86 -7.98
C ASP A 141 23.53 -4.73 -7.65
N ALA A 142 23.23 -4.59 -6.36
CA ALA A 142 22.37 -3.51 -5.87
C ALA A 142 22.99 -2.15 -6.25
N PRO A 143 22.22 -1.25 -6.90
CA PRO A 143 22.76 0.04 -7.26
C PRO A 143 22.99 0.90 -6.02
N LYS A 144 23.93 1.86 -6.12
CA LYS A 144 24.13 2.85 -5.06
C LYS A 144 22.79 3.55 -4.73
N PRO A 145 22.38 3.59 -3.45
CA PRO A 145 21.14 4.24 -3.04
C PRO A 145 21.22 5.74 -3.31
N LEU A 146 20.09 6.32 -3.69
CA LEU A 146 19.90 7.77 -3.71
C LEU A 146 19.95 8.30 -2.27
N PRO A 147 20.52 9.50 -2.04
CA PRO A 147 20.67 10.07 -0.71
C PRO A 147 19.30 10.36 -0.07
N VAL A 148 19.18 10.04 1.22
CA VAL A 148 17.97 10.23 2.04
C VAL A 148 18.29 11.31 3.07
N ASP A 149 17.55 12.42 3.06
CA ASP A 149 17.64 13.43 4.13
C ASP A 149 16.65 13.09 5.25
N GLU A 150 17.15 12.36 6.26
CA GLU A 150 16.36 11.92 7.41
C GLU A 150 15.76 13.09 8.21
N LYS A 151 16.39 14.28 8.17
CA LYS A 151 15.90 15.47 8.88
C LYS A 151 14.70 16.11 8.20
N ALA A 152 14.45 15.78 6.94
CA ALA A 152 13.30 16.25 6.17
C ALA A 152 12.08 15.31 6.28
N ALA A 153 12.13 14.32 7.17
CA ALA A 153 11.06 13.37 7.36
C ALA A 153 9.79 14.01 7.89
N LYS A 154 8.79 14.07 7.00
CA LYS A 154 7.43 14.43 7.34
C LYS A 154 6.53 13.32 6.86
N PHE A 155 6.09 12.48 7.78
CA PHE A 155 4.95 11.59 7.58
C PHE A 155 3.85 12.09 8.51
N THR A 156 2.67 12.36 7.98
CA THR A 156 1.52 12.56 8.85
C THR A 156 1.19 11.19 9.40
N GLU A 157 1.38 10.98 10.71
CA GLU A 157 1.10 9.69 11.35
C GLU A 157 -0.39 9.50 11.62
N GLU A 158 -1.11 10.60 11.83
CA GLU A 158 -2.55 10.60 12.10
C GLU A 158 -3.29 11.71 11.33
N PHE A 159 -4.50 11.40 10.87
CA PHE A 159 -5.47 12.34 10.31
C PHE A 159 -6.78 12.13 11.07
N HIS A 160 -7.38 13.20 11.58
CA HIS A 160 -8.58 13.14 12.43
C HIS A 160 -8.53 12.01 13.48
N THR A 161 -7.42 11.91 14.23
CA THR A 161 -7.15 10.89 15.28
C THR A 161 -7.07 9.43 14.80
N THR A 162 -7.06 9.21 13.48
CA THR A 162 -6.91 7.88 12.88
C THR A 162 -5.52 7.77 12.27
N PRO A 163 -4.81 6.63 12.43
CA PRO A 163 -3.53 6.44 11.75
C PRO A 163 -3.67 6.60 10.24
N THR A 164 -2.71 7.23 9.59
CA THR A 164 -2.73 7.41 8.14
C THR A 164 -1.80 6.46 7.41
N ILE A 165 -2.22 6.06 6.20
CA ILE A 165 -1.41 5.26 5.29
C ILE A 165 -1.16 6.00 3.98
N SER A 166 -0.24 5.48 3.18
CA SER A 166 0.14 6.01 1.87
C SER A 166 -1.05 6.20 0.92
N ARG A 167 -1.05 7.32 0.19
CA ARG A 167 -2.03 7.71 -0.84
C ARG A 167 -2.08 6.75 -2.02
N ALA A 168 -1.08 5.90 -2.19
CA ALA A 168 -1.17 4.76 -3.10
C ALA A 168 -2.48 3.95 -2.89
N LEU A 169 -2.97 3.87 -1.65
CA LEU A 169 -4.21 3.17 -1.28
C LEU A 169 -5.46 4.07 -1.23
N SER A 170 -5.33 5.35 -1.63
CA SER A 170 -6.49 6.25 -1.75
C SER A 170 -7.44 5.77 -2.87
N PRO A 171 -8.76 6.01 -2.74
CA PRO A 171 -9.72 5.55 -3.74
C PRO A 171 -9.42 6.03 -5.16
N SER A 172 -8.96 7.26 -5.34
CA SER A 172 -8.52 7.78 -6.64
C SER A 172 -7.38 6.97 -7.28
N ASN A 173 -6.48 6.39 -6.49
CA ASN A 173 -5.45 5.51 -7.05
C ASN A 173 -5.97 4.08 -7.25
N LEU A 174 -6.83 3.59 -6.36
CA LEU A 174 -7.42 2.26 -6.49
C LEU A 174 -8.37 2.17 -7.70
N TYR A 175 -9.23 3.16 -7.91
CA TYR A 175 -10.19 3.19 -9.01
C TYR A 175 -9.52 3.36 -10.37
N PHE A 176 -8.57 4.28 -10.49
CA PHE A 176 -8.09 4.70 -11.80
C PHE A 176 -6.76 4.07 -12.22
N ALA A 177 -6.03 3.47 -11.28
CA ALA A 177 -4.65 3.07 -11.50
C ALA A 177 -4.30 1.65 -11.05
N SER A 178 -5.23 0.93 -10.42
CA SER A 178 -5.03 -0.43 -9.90
C SER A 178 -4.54 -1.45 -10.93
N ASN A 179 -4.90 -1.28 -12.21
CA ASN A 179 -4.45 -2.15 -13.31
C ASN A 179 -3.16 -1.68 -14.00
N ARG A 180 -2.68 -0.47 -13.68
CA ARG A 180 -1.49 0.17 -14.27
C ARG A 180 -0.30 0.22 -13.32
N MET A 181 -0.51 -0.14 -12.06
CA MET A 181 0.51 -0.12 -11.02
C MET A 181 0.72 -1.48 -10.40
N TRP A 182 1.97 -1.74 -10.02
CA TRP A 182 2.32 -2.76 -9.07
C TRP A 182 2.48 -2.14 -7.70
N TYR A 183 1.92 -2.78 -6.69
CA TYR A 183 1.98 -2.31 -5.31
C TYR A 183 3.03 -3.09 -4.55
N LEU A 184 3.74 -2.39 -3.67
CA LEU A 184 4.71 -2.96 -2.76
C LEU A 184 4.43 -2.44 -1.36
N VAL A 185 4.55 -3.33 -0.37
CA VAL A 185 4.37 -3.05 1.05
C VAL A 185 5.69 -3.28 1.77
N ASP A 186 6.08 -2.33 2.62
CA ASP A 186 7.17 -2.53 3.57
C ASP A 186 6.75 -3.55 4.63
N LEU A 187 7.32 -4.75 4.57
CA LEU A 187 7.08 -5.85 5.53
C LEU A 187 7.79 -5.62 6.86
N CYS A 188 8.61 -4.59 6.94
CA CYS A 188 9.45 -4.30 8.07
C CYS A 188 9.47 -2.78 8.27
N PRO A 189 8.33 -2.14 8.56
CA PRO A 189 8.30 -0.71 8.81
C PRO A 189 9.20 -0.43 10.02
N GLY A 190 10.38 0.11 9.73
CA GLY A 190 11.38 0.54 10.71
C GLY A 190 10.96 1.84 11.35
N GLY A 191 11.26 2.01 12.64
CA GLY A 191 11.03 3.30 13.32
C GLY A 191 11.99 4.35 12.78
N ASP A 192 13.15 3.86 12.36
CA ASP A 192 14.26 4.59 11.80
C ASP A 192 14.26 4.49 10.26
N LEU A 193 14.48 5.64 9.62
CA LEU A 193 14.55 5.78 8.16
C LEU A 193 15.82 5.17 7.57
N GLY A 194 16.86 4.99 8.39
CA GLY A 194 18.10 4.30 8.03
C GLY A 194 17.99 2.78 7.97
N GLU A 195 16.90 2.20 8.46
CA GLU A 195 16.72 0.74 8.43
C GLU A 195 16.41 0.21 7.02
N PRO A 196 17.03 -0.92 6.62
CA PRO A 196 16.73 -1.59 5.36
C PRO A 196 15.24 -1.88 5.21
N VAL A 197 14.66 -1.47 4.08
CA VAL A 197 13.28 -1.77 3.72
C VAL A 197 13.23 -3.20 3.22
N ILE A 198 12.33 -4.02 3.79
CA ILE A 198 12.07 -5.35 3.25
C ILE A 198 10.74 -5.30 2.52
N LEU A 199 10.79 -5.25 1.20
CA LEU A 199 9.60 -5.18 0.38
C LEU A 199 8.95 -6.55 0.23
N SER A 200 7.63 -6.54 0.22
CA SER A 200 6.85 -7.61 -0.38
C SER A 200 7.24 -7.82 -1.85
N ARG A 201 6.95 -9.00 -2.39
CA ARG A 201 6.89 -9.15 -3.86
C ARG A 201 5.85 -8.18 -4.46
N PRO A 202 6.00 -7.78 -5.73
CA PRO A 202 4.99 -6.97 -6.42
C PRO A 202 3.61 -7.64 -6.36
N MET A 203 2.58 -6.86 -6.02
CA MET A 203 1.22 -7.35 -5.90
C MET A 203 0.17 -6.40 -6.47
N ARG A 204 -1.08 -6.84 -6.45
CA ARG A 204 -2.24 -6.03 -6.87
C ARG A 204 -2.76 -5.19 -5.71
N CYS A 205 -3.57 -4.19 -6.05
CA CYS A 205 -4.04 -3.20 -5.09
C CYS A 205 -4.78 -3.80 -3.88
N PHE A 206 -5.65 -4.80 -4.05
CA PHE A 206 -6.40 -5.39 -2.93
C PHE A 206 -5.56 -6.29 -2.03
N ASP A 207 -4.59 -7.02 -2.61
CA ASP A 207 -3.59 -7.71 -1.80
C ASP A 207 -2.81 -6.69 -0.96
N ALA A 208 -2.46 -5.53 -1.54
CA ALA A 208 -1.78 -4.48 -0.81
C ALA A 208 -2.66 -3.93 0.34
N LEU A 209 -3.96 -3.72 0.12
CA LEU A 209 -4.89 -3.31 1.19
C LEU A 209 -4.92 -4.31 2.35
N VAL A 210 -5.11 -5.60 2.04
CA VAL A 210 -5.16 -6.68 3.04
C VAL A 210 -3.83 -6.79 3.78
N LEU A 211 -2.71 -6.86 3.04
CA LEU A 211 -1.39 -6.96 3.63
C LEU A 211 -1.06 -5.74 4.50
N SER A 212 -1.43 -4.54 4.08
CA SER A 212 -1.21 -3.33 4.86
C SER A 212 -1.98 -3.30 6.17
N ALA A 213 -3.23 -3.76 6.16
CA ALA A 213 -4.01 -3.93 7.40
C ALA A 213 -3.38 -4.98 8.33
N LEU A 214 -2.95 -6.13 7.79
CA LEU A 214 -2.24 -7.15 8.57
C LEU A 214 -0.91 -6.64 9.13
N MET A 215 -0.11 -5.93 8.33
CA MET A 215 1.14 -5.34 8.78
C MET A 215 0.92 -4.26 9.85
N THR A 216 -0.20 -3.54 9.80
CA THR A 216 -0.58 -2.60 10.85
C THR A 216 -0.85 -3.32 12.18
N LEU A 217 -1.52 -4.48 12.14
CA LEU A 217 -1.71 -5.32 13.32
C LEU A 217 -0.38 -5.88 13.85
N VAL A 218 0.54 -6.25 12.96
CA VAL A 218 1.86 -6.80 13.31
C VAL A 218 2.79 -5.77 13.93
N SER A 219 2.84 -4.57 13.35
CA SER A 219 3.82 -3.54 13.71
C SER A 219 3.26 -2.43 14.59
N GLY A 220 1.95 -2.43 14.86
CA GLY A 220 1.26 -1.39 15.62
C GLY A 220 1.05 -0.07 14.87
N ARG A 221 1.54 0.05 13.63
CA ARG A 221 1.44 1.23 12.79
C ARG A 221 1.35 0.87 11.29
N PRO A 222 0.76 1.74 10.46
CA PRO A 222 0.63 1.48 9.03
C PRO A 222 2.00 1.35 8.34
N PRO A 223 2.19 0.36 7.46
CA PRO A 223 3.43 0.25 6.68
C PRO A 223 3.49 1.32 5.59
N LEU A 224 4.69 1.55 5.06
CA LEU A 224 4.86 2.29 3.81
C LEU A 224 4.33 1.44 2.65
N VAL A 225 3.48 2.03 1.81
CA VAL A 225 2.91 1.35 0.64
C VAL A 225 3.04 2.24 -0.57
N PHE A 226 3.59 1.74 -1.67
CA PHE A 226 3.72 2.55 -2.88
C PHE A 226 3.32 1.76 -4.12
N GLY A 227 2.81 2.50 -5.10
CA GLY A 227 2.53 2.02 -6.44
C GLY A 227 3.65 2.43 -7.39
N ILE A 228 4.08 1.50 -8.25
CA ILE A 228 4.98 1.80 -9.38
C ILE A 228 4.28 1.51 -10.70
N SER A 229 4.29 2.51 -11.58
CA SER A 229 3.89 2.37 -12.98
C SER A 229 5.10 2.56 -13.89
N ASN A 230 5.45 1.52 -14.65
CA ASN A 230 6.52 1.59 -15.65
C ASN A 230 5.95 1.90 -17.02
N THR A 231 6.70 2.65 -17.83
CA THR A 231 6.45 2.74 -19.27
C THR A 231 6.78 1.39 -19.93
N LYS A 232 6.26 1.16 -21.16
CA LYS A 232 6.61 -0.04 -21.92
C LYS A 232 8.11 -0.19 -22.16
N LYS A 233 8.83 0.93 -22.33
CA LYS A 233 10.28 0.95 -22.55
C LYS A 233 11.08 0.69 -21.27
N GLY A 234 10.59 1.14 -20.10
CA GLY A 234 11.24 0.94 -18.81
C GLY A 234 10.98 -0.44 -18.18
N LEU A 235 9.98 -1.18 -18.68
CA LEU A 235 9.61 -2.50 -18.14
C LEU A 235 10.79 -3.48 -18.21
N GLY A 236 11.11 -4.13 -17.10
CA GLY A 236 12.20 -5.10 -17.03
C GLY A 236 13.60 -4.48 -16.96
N SER A 237 13.71 -3.15 -16.89
CA SER A 237 14.99 -2.45 -16.73
C SER A 237 15.17 -1.91 -15.31
N LEU A 238 16.41 -1.70 -14.88
CA LEU A 238 16.73 -1.07 -13.61
C LEU A 238 16.64 0.47 -13.75
N PRO A 239 15.64 1.13 -13.15
CA PRO A 239 15.48 2.57 -13.32
C PRO A 239 16.56 3.35 -12.54
N ARG A 240 16.97 4.49 -13.09
CA ARG A 240 17.96 5.40 -12.48
C ARG A 240 17.32 6.50 -11.64
N SER A 241 16.10 6.88 -11.98
CA SER A 241 15.31 7.91 -11.28
C SER A 241 13.82 7.60 -11.41
N TYR A 242 12.97 8.37 -10.74
CA TYR A 242 11.51 8.23 -10.78
C TYR A 242 10.87 9.60 -10.96
N ILE A 243 9.60 9.59 -11.36
CA ILE A 243 8.71 10.74 -11.27
C ILE A 243 7.78 10.48 -10.09
N ARG A 244 7.79 11.38 -9.12
CA ARG A 244 6.87 11.31 -8.00
C ARG A 244 5.50 11.84 -8.41
N ALA A 245 4.45 11.16 -7.98
CA ALA A 245 3.09 11.61 -8.18
C ALA A 245 2.23 11.37 -6.94
N ASN A 246 1.25 12.23 -6.75
CA ASN A 246 0.17 11.99 -5.80
C ASN A 246 -0.85 10.97 -6.35
N TYR A 247 -0.99 10.96 -7.67
CA TYR A 247 -1.94 10.12 -8.40
C TYR A 247 -1.33 9.58 -9.69
N GLU A 248 -1.72 8.37 -10.09
CA GLU A 248 -1.19 7.80 -11.34
C GLU A 248 -1.57 8.61 -12.58
N LYS A 249 -2.81 9.12 -12.59
CA LYS A 249 -3.39 9.92 -13.68
C LYS A 249 -3.20 11.42 -13.48
N ASP A 250 -2.16 11.85 -12.77
CA ASP A 250 -1.87 13.28 -12.68
C ASP A 250 -1.44 13.81 -14.05
N GLU A 251 -2.38 14.43 -14.76
CA GLU A 251 -2.21 14.94 -16.13
C GLU A 251 -1.23 16.12 -16.21
N THR A 252 -0.89 16.73 -15.07
CA THR A 252 0.10 17.80 -15.02
C THR A 252 1.54 17.29 -15.12
N LEU A 253 1.76 15.98 -14.93
CA LEU A 253 3.08 15.36 -14.97
C LEU A 253 3.46 14.93 -16.38
N HIS A 254 4.61 15.41 -16.85
CA HIS A 254 5.18 14.94 -18.10
C HIS A 254 5.85 13.57 -17.92
N ARG A 255 5.21 12.51 -18.41
CA ARG A 255 5.74 11.14 -18.40
C ARG A 255 6.79 10.95 -19.50
N GLY A 256 8.06 11.04 -19.12
CA GLY A 256 9.16 10.58 -19.97
C GLY A 256 9.15 9.07 -20.13
N ASP A 257 9.80 8.57 -21.20
CA ASP A 257 9.83 7.14 -21.53
C ASP A 257 10.71 6.28 -20.60
N ASP A 258 11.55 6.91 -19.78
CA ASP A 258 12.70 6.30 -19.10
C ASP A 258 12.57 6.22 -17.57
N ARG A 259 11.48 6.79 -17.02
CA ARG A 259 11.29 6.91 -15.57
C ARG A 259 9.95 6.30 -15.13
N PRO A 260 9.95 5.37 -14.16
CA PRO A 260 8.71 4.95 -13.54
C PRO A 260 8.02 6.10 -12.82
N LEU A 261 6.69 6.05 -12.81
CA LEU A 261 5.89 6.83 -11.87
C LEU A 261 5.86 6.11 -10.52
N LEU A 262 6.18 6.82 -9.44
CA LEU A 262 6.05 6.35 -8.07
C LEU A 262 4.94 7.13 -7.39
N VAL A 263 3.91 6.40 -6.94
CA VAL A 263 2.75 6.94 -6.23
C VAL A 263 2.82 6.53 -4.77
N LEU A 264 2.80 7.51 -3.86
CA LEU A 264 2.95 7.33 -2.42
C LEU A 264 1.99 8.20 -1.62
#